data_AF-A0A9X3NZY6-F1
#
_entry.id   AF-A0A9X3NZY6-F1
#
_cell.length_a   1.000
_cell.length_b   1.000
_cell.length_c   1.000
_cell.angle_alpha   90.00
_cell.angle_beta   90.00
_cell.angle_gamma   90.00
#
_symmetry.space_group_name_H-M   'P 1'
#
loop_
_entity.id
_entity.type
_entity.pdbx_description
1 polymer ?
#
loop_
_entity_poly.entity_id
_entity_poly.type
_entity_poly.pdbx_seq_one_letter_code
_entity_poly.pdbx_strand_id
1 'polypeptide(L)'
;MSTDLIVGFFTLTALEIVLGIDNLVFISILAGKLPEHQRARARQIGIALALVGRLVLLASITLIMRLTVPLFTIAGIEFTGQSLILLAGGLFLIAKATYEIHESLEGEEDHKGSKVRAAFGAVLLQIVALDLVFSLDSVITAVGMIGDEPGGIWVMVAAVVIAVIVMLVSAGPLSRFVNAHPTVKMLALSFLLLIGFTLVAEGLHFHVPRGYIYFAMGFSLFVELLNIFARRRRKAQPVKLNSRYADSSSGDGSAPVAAGHSTGTGTDTPAEPVATPATDPTPSAGPSAGGSSGSDGGSSGGSDGGGGGGGD
;
A
#
# COMPACT_ATOMS: atom_id res chain seq x y z
N MET A 1 -30.72 31.09 -4.77
CA MET A 1 -30.29 29.82 -4.15
C MET A 1 -30.35 30.01 -2.65
N SER A 2 -30.96 29.08 -1.93
CA SER A 2 -30.91 29.04 -0.46
C SER A 2 -29.45 29.00 -0.01
N THR A 3 -29.09 29.74 1.03
CA THR A 3 -27.70 29.78 1.56
C THR A 3 -27.18 28.37 1.85
N ASP A 4 -28.07 27.48 2.29
CA ASP A 4 -27.76 26.08 2.63
C ASP A 4 -27.32 25.24 1.42
N LEU A 5 -27.90 25.48 0.24
CA LEU A 5 -27.47 24.82 -1.01
C LEU A 5 -26.06 25.25 -1.43
N ILE A 6 -25.71 26.51 -1.19
CA ILE A 6 -24.38 27.03 -1.52
C ILE A 6 -23.33 26.45 -0.56
N VAL A 7 -23.61 26.50 0.75
CA VAL A 7 -22.73 25.93 1.77
C VAL A 7 -22.58 24.42 1.57
N GLY A 8 -23.68 23.72 1.33
CA GLY A 8 -23.70 22.30 1.04
C GLY A 8 -22.92 21.96 -0.23
N PHE A 9 -23.08 22.73 -1.31
CA PHE A 9 -22.29 22.53 -2.54
C PHE A 9 -20.79 22.60 -2.30
N PHE A 10 -20.30 23.64 -1.61
CA PHE A 10 -18.87 23.77 -1.33
C PHE A 10 -18.37 22.69 -0.36
N THR A 11 -19.18 22.35 0.65
CA THR A 11 -18.85 21.31 1.63
C THR A 11 -18.75 19.94 0.96
N LEU A 12 -19.76 19.57 0.18
CA LEU A 12 -19.79 18.32 -0.57
C LEU A 12 -18.66 18.24 -1.58
N THR A 13 -18.42 19.32 -2.34
CA THR A 13 -17.29 19.36 -3.29
C THR A 13 -15.96 19.15 -2.57
N ALA A 14 -15.76 19.78 -1.40
CA ALA A 14 -14.54 19.59 -0.62
C ALA A 14 -14.40 18.15 -0.10
N LEU A 15 -15.47 17.57 0.47
CA LEU A 15 -15.47 16.19 0.94
C LEU A 15 -15.21 15.19 -0.19
N GLU A 16 -15.85 15.37 -1.34
CA GLU A 16 -15.68 14.54 -2.52
C GLU A 16 -14.25 14.62 -3.09
N ILE A 17 -13.63 15.80 -3.08
CA ILE A 17 -12.24 15.96 -3.49
C ILE A 17 -11.31 15.25 -2.51
N VAL A 18 -11.48 15.44 -1.20
CA VAL A 18 -10.63 14.81 -0.17
C VAL A 18 -10.74 13.29 -0.27
N LEU A 19 -11.95 12.74 -0.32
CA LEU A 19 -12.22 11.31 -0.49
C LEU A 19 -11.76 10.79 -1.86
N GLY A 20 -11.90 11.60 -2.91
CA GLY A 20 -11.50 11.27 -4.28
C GLY A 20 -9.99 11.16 -4.47
N ILE A 21 -9.18 11.89 -3.69
CA ILE A 21 -7.72 11.78 -3.73
C ILE A 21 -7.28 10.37 -3.36
N ASP A 22 -7.83 9.79 -2.29
CA ASP A 22 -7.47 8.44 -1.84
C ASP A 22 -7.79 7.38 -2.90
N ASN A 23 -8.97 7.51 -3.53
CA ASN A 23 -9.38 6.65 -4.64
C ASN A 23 -8.46 6.82 -5.87
N LEU A 24 -8.03 8.05 -6.17
CA LEU A 24 -7.11 8.32 -7.28
C LEU A 24 -5.71 7.72 -7.05
N VAL A 25 -5.22 7.77 -5.82
CA VAL A 25 -3.95 7.14 -5.45
C VAL A 25 -4.07 5.62 -5.65
N PHE A 26 -5.18 5.02 -5.21
CA PHE A 26 -5.41 3.60 -5.40
C PHE A 26 -5.47 3.20 -6.89
N ILE A 27 -6.23 3.95 -7.71
CA ILE A 27 -6.24 3.81 -9.17
C ILE A 27 -4.82 3.88 -9.74
N SER A 28 -3.98 4.79 -9.22
CA SER A 28 -2.60 4.96 -9.66
C SER A 28 -1.69 3.80 -9.30
N ILE A 29 -1.88 3.18 -8.12
CA ILE A 29 -1.14 2.00 -7.67
C ILE A 29 -1.50 0.79 -8.53
N LEU A 30 -2.79 0.51 -8.72
CA LEU A 30 -3.24 -0.61 -9.55
C LEU A 30 -2.84 -0.45 -11.01
N ALA A 31 -3.00 0.75 -11.58
CA ALA A 31 -2.57 1.02 -12.94
C ALA A 31 -1.04 0.86 -13.10
N GLY A 32 -0.26 1.03 -12.03
CA GLY A 32 1.18 0.78 -12.01
C GLY A 32 1.58 -0.66 -12.35
N LYS A 33 0.71 -1.64 -12.05
CA LYS A 33 0.91 -3.07 -12.36
C LYS A 33 0.78 -3.39 -13.86
N LEU A 34 0.25 -2.46 -14.65
CA LEU A 34 0.12 -2.62 -16.11
C LEU A 34 1.40 -2.16 -16.82
N PRO A 35 1.65 -2.65 -18.06
CA PRO A 35 2.73 -2.13 -18.88
C PRO A 35 2.62 -0.62 -19.08
N GLU A 36 3.75 0.08 -19.17
CA GLU A 36 3.83 1.54 -19.15
C GLU A 36 2.87 2.23 -20.15
N HIS A 37 2.74 1.66 -21.35
CA HIS A 37 1.88 2.17 -22.41
C HIS A 37 0.37 2.09 -22.10
N GLN A 38 -0.05 1.27 -21.13
CA GLN A 38 -1.45 1.09 -20.75
C GLN A 38 -1.84 1.84 -19.48
N ARG A 39 -0.87 2.18 -18.62
CA ARG A 39 -1.13 2.80 -17.30
C ARG A 39 -1.99 4.05 -17.41
N ALA A 40 -1.67 4.95 -18.35
CA ALA A 40 -2.42 6.19 -18.55
C ALA A 40 -3.87 5.95 -18.98
N ARG A 41 -4.08 5.02 -19.92
CA ARG A 41 -5.43 4.63 -20.36
C ARG A 41 -6.21 3.97 -19.24
N ALA A 42 -5.60 3.07 -18.48
CA ALA A 42 -6.24 2.42 -17.33
C ALA A 42 -6.73 3.44 -16.30
N ARG A 43 -5.94 4.47 -15.99
CA ARG A 43 -6.36 5.54 -15.09
C ARG A 43 -7.54 6.34 -15.66
N GLN A 44 -7.44 6.80 -16.91
CA GLN A 44 -8.50 7.60 -17.52
C GLN A 44 -9.82 6.84 -17.63
N ILE A 45 -9.76 5.58 -18.08
CA ILE A 45 -10.93 4.70 -18.19
C ILE A 45 -11.46 4.38 -16.78
N GLY A 46 -10.58 4.05 -15.83
CA GLY A 46 -10.96 3.79 -14.44
C GLY A 46 -11.69 4.96 -13.80
N ILE A 47 -11.18 6.19 -13.95
CA ILE A 47 -11.83 7.41 -13.43
C ILE A 47 -13.16 7.69 -14.14
N ALA A 48 -13.23 7.47 -15.46
CA ALA A 48 -14.48 7.63 -16.20
C ALA A 48 -15.54 6.60 -15.76
N LEU A 49 -15.14 5.34 -15.56
CA LEU A 49 -16.01 4.28 -15.05
C LEU A 49 -16.46 4.58 -13.61
N ALA A 50 -15.57 5.08 -12.75
CA ALA A 50 -15.89 5.52 -11.41
C ALA A 50 -16.95 6.64 -11.41
N LEU A 51 -16.79 7.65 -12.27
CA LEU A 51 -17.81 8.70 -12.42
C LEU A 51 -19.16 8.13 -12.85
N VAL A 52 -19.18 7.27 -13.87
CA VAL A 52 -20.42 6.63 -14.33
C VAL A 52 -21.04 5.82 -13.20
N GLY A 53 -20.26 5.03 -12.46
CA GLY A 53 -20.71 4.30 -11.27
C GLY A 53 -21.34 5.22 -10.24
N ARG A 54 -20.68 6.32 -9.88
CA ARG A 54 -21.20 7.32 -8.94
C ARG A 54 -22.50 7.96 -9.42
N LEU A 55 -22.59 8.35 -10.69
CA LEU A 55 -23.83 8.92 -11.25
C LEU A 55 -24.97 7.89 -11.26
N VAL A 56 -24.68 6.62 -11.53
CA VAL A 56 -25.65 5.52 -11.45
C VAL A 56 -26.11 5.31 -10.01
N LEU A 57 -25.22 5.37 -9.02
CA LEU A 57 -25.57 5.28 -7.61
C LEU A 57 -26.44 6.46 -7.18
N LEU A 58 -26.08 7.69 -7.56
CA LEU A 58 -26.90 8.89 -7.30
C LEU A 58 -28.27 8.79 -7.95
N ALA A 59 -28.37 8.30 -9.19
CA ALA A 59 -29.66 8.05 -9.84
C ALA A 59 -30.46 6.95 -9.12
N SER A 60 -29.77 6.00 -8.50
CA SER A 60 -30.33 4.88 -7.73
C SER A 60 -30.48 5.19 -6.23
N ILE A 61 -30.47 6.47 -5.83
CA ILE A 61 -30.53 6.91 -4.44
C ILE A 61 -31.66 6.25 -3.64
N THR A 62 -32.85 6.12 -4.24
CA THR A 62 -34.01 5.49 -3.59
C THR A 62 -33.78 4.01 -3.30
N LEU A 63 -33.02 3.32 -4.15
CA LEU A 63 -32.60 1.93 -3.91
C LEU A 63 -31.56 1.88 -2.79
N ILE A 64 -30.57 2.78 -2.81
CA ILE A 64 -29.54 2.87 -1.77
C ILE A 64 -30.17 3.16 -0.40
N MET A 65 -31.18 4.04 -0.32
CA MET A 65 -31.89 4.30 0.93
C MET A 65 -32.67 3.09 1.45
N ARG A 66 -33.00 2.09 0.61
CA ARG A 66 -33.56 0.82 1.08
C ARG A 66 -32.49 -0.10 1.67
N LEU A 67 -31.23 0.05 1.26
CA LEU A 67 -30.13 -0.73 1.83
C LEU A 67 -29.87 -0.36 3.30
N THR A 68 -30.35 0.79 3.79
CA THR A 68 -30.24 1.19 5.19
C THR A 68 -31.34 0.60 6.07
N VAL A 69 -32.32 -0.12 5.49
CA VAL A 69 -33.37 -0.80 6.26
C VAL A 69 -32.81 -2.09 6.87
N PRO A 70 -33.08 -2.38 8.15
CA PRO A 70 -32.67 -3.63 8.80
C PRO A 70 -33.20 -4.88 8.07
N LEU A 71 -32.31 -5.82 7.77
CA LEU A 71 -32.63 -7.12 7.18
C LEU A 71 -32.85 -8.18 8.27
N PHE A 72 -31.96 -8.21 9.26
CA PHE A 72 -32.01 -9.13 10.40
C PHE A 72 -31.20 -8.57 11.58
N THR A 73 -31.39 -9.13 12.77
CA THR A 73 -30.71 -8.69 13.99
C THR A 73 -29.96 -9.85 14.63
N ILE A 74 -28.68 -9.65 14.99
CA ILE A 74 -27.86 -10.65 15.70
C ILE A 74 -27.28 -9.97 16.95
N ALA A 75 -27.48 -10.58 18.12
CA ALA A 75 -26.94 -10.08 19.39
C ALA A 75 -27.23 -8.59 19.67
N GLY A 76 -28.40 -8.11 19.23
CA GLY A 76 -28.82 -6.70 19.39
C GLY A 76 -28.28 -5.74 18.33
N ILE A 77 -27.54 -6.22 17.33
CA ILE A 77 -27.02 -5.42 16.21
C ILE A 77 -27.88 -5.67 14.96
N GLU A 78 -28.40 -4.60 14.36
CA GLU A 78 -29.23 -4.65 13.15
C GLU A 78 -28.38 -4.64 11.88
N PHE A 79 -28.40 -5.72 11.12
CA PHE A 79 -27.67 -5.80 9.86
C PHE A 79 -28.54 -5.28 8.72
N THR A 80 -28.07 -4.22 8.08
CA THR A 80 -28.69 -3.63 6.89
C THR A 80 -27.94 -4.09 5.63
N GLY A 81 -28.52 -3.90 4.44
CA GLY A 81 -27.81 -4.16 3.19
C GLY A 81 -26.54 -3.32 3.05
N GLN A 82 -26.56 -2.07 3.54
CA GLN A 82 -25.39 -1.21 3.64
C GLN A 82 -24.34 -1.83 4.56
N SER A 83 -24.73 -2.25 5.77
CA SER A 83 -23.81 -2.86 6.73
C SER A 83 -23.07 -4.06 6.14
N LEU A 84 -23.77 -4.90 5.38
CA LEU A 84 -23.16 -6.06 4.70
C LEU A 84 -22.16 -5.64 3.61
N ILE A 85 -22.48 -4.61 2.83
CA ILE A 85 -21.55 -4.09 1.80
C ILE A 85 -20.32 -3.44 2.45
N LEU A 86 -20.50 -2.66 3.51
CA LEU A 86 -19.38 -2.05 4.24
C LEU A 86 -18.49 -3.11 4.90
N LEU A 87 -19.07 -4.15 5.50
CA LEU A 87 -18.33 -5.28 6.07
C LEU A 87 -17.53 -6.03 5.00
N ALA A 88 -18.19 -6.43 3.91
CA ALA A 88 -17.55 -7.17 2.83
C ALA A 88 -16.46 -6.33 2.14
N GLY A 89 -16.76 -5.06 1.85
CA GLY A 89 -15.82 -4.12 1.24
C GLY A 89 -14.65 -3.79 2.17
N GLY A 90 -14.91 -3.57 3.46
CA GLY A 90 -13.89 -3.31 4.46
C GLY A 90 -12.95 -4.50 4.65
N LEU A 91 -13.48 -5.71 4.76
CA LEU A 91 -12.66 -6.92 4.86
C LEU A 91 -11.85 -7.16 3.58
N PHE A 92 -12.46 -6.92 2.41
CA PHE A 92 -11.76 -6.97 1.12
C PHE A 92 -10.60 -5.96 1.06
N LEU A 93 -10.84 -4.72 1.50
CA LEU A 93 -9.82 -3.66 1.57
C LEU A 93 -8.68 -4.04 2.51
N ILE A 94 -8.97 -4.56 3.69
CA ILE A 94 -7.95 -5.00 4.66
C ILE A 94 -7.08 -6.10 4.05
N ALA A 95 -7.71 -7.13 3.47
CA ALA A 95 -7.01 -8.24 2.83
C ALA A 95 -6.14 -7.74 1.65
N LYS A 96 -6.71 -6.88 0.80
CA LYS A 96 -6.00 -6.30 -0.34
C LYS A 96 -4.85 -5.40 0.09
N ALA A 97 -5.07 -4.46 1.00
CA ALA A 97 -4.03 -3.56 1.50
C ALA A 97 -2.87 -4.36 2.12
N THR A 98 -3.18 -5.36 2.93
CA THR A 98 -2.17 -6.23 3.57
C THR A 98 -1.35 -7.00 2.53
N TYR A 99 -2.02 -7.58 1.53
CA TYR A 99 -1.34 -8.27 0.44
C TYR A 99 -0.44 -7.33 -0.37
N GLU A 100 -0.93 -6.15 -0.74
CA GLU A 100 -0.16 -5.16 -1.50
C GLU A 100 1.02 -4.59 -0.71
N ILE A 101 0.88 -4.45 0.61
CA ILE A 101 1.97 -4.07 1.54
C ILE A 101 3.04 -5.15 1.56
N HIS A 102 2.65 -6.42 1.69
CA HIS A 102 3.56 -7.56 1.71
C HIS A 102 4.33 -7.69 0.38
N GLU A 103 3.63 -7.66 -0.76
CA GLU A 103 4.22 -7.67 -2.10
C GLU A 103 5.18 -6.49 -2.31
N SER A 104 4.86 -5.31 -1.79
CA SER A 104 5.74 -4.13 -1.87
C SER A 104 7.01 -4.24 -1.00
N LEU A 105 7.02 -5.11 0.01
CA LEU A 105 8.17 -5.35 0.90
C LEU A 105 9.07 -6.50 0.43
N GLU A 106 8.51 -7.52 -0.23
CA GLU A 106 9.27 -8.69 -0.70
C GLU A 106 10.11 -8.42 -1.97
N GLY A 107 9.89 -7.28 -2.62
CA GLY A 107 10.57 -6.92 -3.87
C GLY A 107 9.84 -7.49 -5.08
N GLU A 108 9.83 -6.74 -6.18
CA GLU A 108 9.09 -7.09 -7.40
C GLU A 108 9.68 -8.36 -8.04
N GLU A 109 9.07 -9.53 -7.79
CA GLU A 109 9.32 -10.70 -8.63
C GLU A 109 8.80 -10.43 -10.04
N ASP A 110 9.75 -10.38 -10.98
CA ASP A 110 9.58 -9.95 -12.36
C ASP A 110 8.64 -10.90 -13.15
N HIS A 111 7.34 -10.61 -13.14
CA HIS A 111 6.35 -11.40 -13.89
C HIS A 111 6.35 -11.03 -15.39
N LYS A 112 7.16 -11.77 -16.14
CA LYS A 112 7.30 -11.75 -17.61
C LYS A 112 5.96 -11.86 -18.36
N GLY A 113 5.88 -11.08 -19.43
CA GLY A 113 4.68 -10.87 -20.24
C GLY A 113 4.18 -12.08 -21.03
N SER A 114 2.92 -12.44 -20.75
CA SER A 114 1.94 -12.91 -21.75
C SER A 114 0.48 -12.75 -21.26
N LYS A 115 0.28 -12.42 -19.96
CA LYS A 115 -1.04 -12.21 -19.31
C LYS A 115 -1.60 -10.78 -19.39
N VAL A 116 -1.05 -9.91 -20.24
CA VAL A 116 -1.27 -8.45 -20.19
C VAL A 116 -2.74 -8.03 -20.39
N ARG A 117 -3.49 -8.64 -21.31
CA ARG A 117 -4.90 -8.28 -21.55
C ARG A 117 -5.83 -8.74 -20.42
N ALA A 118 -5.59 -9.95 -19.89
CA ALA A 118 -6.33 -10.44 -18.71
C ALA A 118 -6.04 -9.55 -17.49
N ALA A 119 -4.80 -9.07 -17.35
CA ALA A 119 -4.43 -8.13 -16.29
C ALA A 119 -5.12 -6.76 -16.42
N PHE A 120 -5.29 -6.22 -17.64
CA PHE A 120 -5.95 -4.93 -17.84
C PHE A 120 -7.41 -4.93 -17.38
N GLY A 121 -8.19 -5.92 -17.80
CA GLY A 121 -9.59 -6.05 -17.38
C GLY A 121 -9.73 -6.29 -15.88
N ALA A 122 -8.86 -7.13 -15.31
CA ALA A 122 -8.85 -7.39 -13.86
C ALA A 122 -8.53 -6.11 -13.05
N VAL A 123 -7.58 -5.30 -13.50
CA VAL A 123 -7.24 -4.00 -12.87
C VAL A 123 -8.43 -3.04 -12.94
N LEU A 124 -9.11 -2.92 -14.08
CA LEU A 124 -10.30 -2.07 -14.18
C LEU A 124 -11.43 -2.56 -13.28
N LEU A 125 -11.67 -3.86 -13.22
CA LEU A 125 -12.69 -4.43 -12.35
C LEU A 125 -12.39 -4.14 -10.87
N GLN A 126 -11.12 -4.24 -10.46
CA GLN A 126 -10.70 -3.90 -9.09
C GLN A 126 -10.90 -2.41 -8.78
N ILE A 127 -10.57 -1.52 -9.74
CA ILE A 127 -10.82 -0.09 -9.60
C ILE A 127 -12.31 0.18 -9.39
N VAL A 128 -13.17 -0.39 -10.24
CA VAL A 128 -14.62 -0.18 -10.16
C VAL A 128 -15.19 -0.77 -8.87
N ALA A 129 -14.76 -1.97 -8.46
CA ALA A 129 -15.23 -2.59 -7.24
C ALA A 129 -14.87 -1.76 -5.99
N LEU A 130 -13.66 -1.18 -5.97
CA LEU A 130 -13.22 -0.37 -4.85
C LEU A 130 -13.85 1.02 -4.82
N ASP A 131 -14.01 1.63 -5.98
CA ASP A 131 -14.80 2.87 -6.09
C ASP A 131 -16.26 2.65 -5.67
N LEU A 132 -16.87 1.50 -6.00
CA LEU A 132 -18.24 1.18 -5.59
C LEU A 132 -18.39 1.13 -4.07
N VAL A 133 -17.44 0.50 -3.37
CA VAL A 133 -17.44 0.41 -1.90
C VAL A 133 -17.29 1.80 -1.28
N PHE A 134 -16.35 2.63 -1.77
CA PHE A 134 -16.15 3.99 -1.24
C PHE A 134 -17.27 4.97 -1.62
N SER A 135 -17.82 4.83 -2.83
CA SER A 135 -18.86 5.71 -3.31
C SER A 135 -20.16 5.52 -2.55
N LEU A 136 -20.49 4.30 -2.11
CA LEU A 136 -21.69 4.04 -1.32
C LEU A 136 -21.71 4.84 0.01
N ASP A 137 -20.59 4.88 0.74
CA ASP A 137 -20.47 5.67 1.97
C ASP A 137 -20.54 7.18 1.71
N SER A 138 -19.79 7.66 0.70
CA SER A 138 -19.80 9.09 0.32
C SER A 138 -21.18 9.57 -0.14
N VAL A 139 -21.90 8.75 -0.90
CA VAL A 139 -23.26 9.07 -1.37
C VAL A 139 -24.21 9.12 -0.19
N ILE A 140 -24.21 8.13 0.71
CA ILE A 140 -25.10 8.13 1.89
C ILE A 140 -24.83 9.35 2.77
N THR A 141 -23.56 9.70 2.99
CA THR A 141 -23.18 10.92 3.71
C THR A 141 -23.72 12.18 3.03
N ALA A 142 -23.59 12.26 1.70
CA ALA A 142 -24.08 13.40 0.93
C ALA A 142 -25.61 13.53 0.97
N VAL A 143 -26.32 12.40 0.93
CA VAL A 143 -27.78 12.36 1.05
C VAL A 143 -28.22 12.82 2.43
N GLY A 144 -27.54 12.37 3.49
CA GLY A 144 -27.83 12.83 4.85
C GLY A 144 -27.55 14.32 5.08
N MET A 145 -26.73 14.95 4.25
CA MET A 145 -26.38 16.36 4.36
C MET A 145 -27.34 17.29 3.61
N ILE A 146 -27.74 16.94 2.38
CA ILE A 146 -28.53 17.84 1.53
C ILE A 146 -29.63 17.14 0.72
N GLY A 147 -29.84 15.84 0.93
CA GLY A 147 -30.75 15.03 0.12
C GLY A 147 -32.21 15.47 0.19
N ASP A 148 -32.65 15.97 1.34
CA ASP A 148 -34.04 16.42 1.57
C ASP A 148 -34.31 17.84 1.07
N GLU A 149 -33.26 18.60 0.75
CA GLU A 149 -33.40 19.96 0.26
C GLU A 149 -33.90 19.99 -1.19
N PRO A 150 -34.84 20.89 -1.55
CA PRO A 150 -35.28 21.07 -2.93
C PRO A 150 -34.10 21.41 -3.85
N GLY A 151 -33.73 20.45 -4.70
CA GLY A 151 -32.59 20.57 -5.62
C GLY A 151 -31.25 20.07 -5.07
N GLY A 152 -31.21 19.49 -3.86
CA GLY A 152 -30.00 18.92 -3.26
C GLY A 152 -29.34 17.85 -4.13
N ILE A 153 -30.12 17.04 -4.86
CA ILE A 153 -29.56 16.04 -5.78
C ILE A 153 -28.75 16.67 -6.91
N TRP A 154 -29.14 17.84 -7.42
CA TRP A 154 -28.39 18.55 -8.46
C TRP A 154 -27.08 19.12 -7.89
N VAL A 155 -27.10 19.54 -6.62
CA VAL A 155 -25.90 19.97 -5.90
C VAL A 155 -24.92 18.80 -5.73
N MET A 156 -25.41 17.62 -5.33
CA MET A 156 -24.60 16.40 -5.22
C MET A 156 -23.99 16.00 -6.57
N VAL A 157 -24.78 15.98 -7.65
CA VAL A 157 -24.29 15.67 -8.99
C VAL A 157 -23.23 16.67 -9.43
N ALA A 158 -23.47 17.97 -9.24
CA ALA A 158 -22.50 19.01 -9.58
C ALA A 158 -21.19 18.86 -8.80
N ALA A 159 -21.26 18.59 -7.49
CA ALA A 159 -20.10 18.34 -6.64
C ALA A 159 -19.28 17.15 -7.12
N VAL A 160 -19.93 16.01 -7.40
CA VAL A 160 -19.26 14.79 -7.91
C VAL A 160 -18.60 15.04 -9.27
N VAL A 161 -19.29 15.71 -10.19
CA VAL A 161 -18.73 16.01 -11.52
C VAL A 161 -17.50 16.91 -11.40
N ILE A 162 -17.55 17.95 -10.57
CA ILE A 162 -16.41 18.85 -10.35
C ILE A 162 -15.25 18.12 -9.69
N ALA A 163 -15.50 17.32 -8.66
CA ALA A 163 -14.48 16.52 -8.00
C ALA A 163 -13.79 15.57 -8.98
N VAL A 164 -14.54 14.89 -9.85
CA VAL A 164 -13.97 14.01 -10.88
C VAL A 164 -13.14 14.79 -11.90
N ILE A 165 -13.56 15.97 -12.33
CA ILE A 165 -12.77 16.81 -13.24
C ILE A 165 -11.41 17.14 -12.59
N VAL A 166 -11.41 17.52 -11.31
CA VAL A 166 -10.18 17.76 -10.54
C VAL A 166 -9.32 16.50 -10.48
N MET A 167 -9.92 15.33 -10.26
CA MET A 167 -9.21 14.04 -10.25
C MET A 167 -8.60 13.72 -11.62
N LEU A 168 -9.33 13.90 -12.72
CA LEU A 168 -8.84 13.64 -14.08
C LEU A 168 -7.62 14.48 -14.42
N VAL A 169 -7.66 15.77 -14.09
CA VAL A 169 -6.52 16.69 -14.29
C VAL A 169 -5.34 16.29 -13.40
N SER A 170 -5.61 15.85 -12.18
CA SER A 170 -4.58 15.50 -11.19
C SER A 170 -4.00 14.09 -11.38
N ALA A 171 -4.69 13.19 -12.11
CA ALA A 171 -4.36 11.78 -12.22
C ALA A 171 -2.96 11.50 -12.75
N GLY A 172 -2.54 12.21 -13.80
CA GLY A 172 -1.21 12.05 -14.39
C GLY A 172 -0.09 12.46 -13.42
N PRO A 173 -0.09 13.72 -12.93
CA PRO A 173 0.87 14.19 -11.93
C PRO A 173 0.90 13.33 -10.66
N LEU A 174 -0.26 13.02 -10.08
CA LEU A 174 -0.34 12.24 -8.84
C LEU A 174 0.21 10.82 -9.04
N SER A 175 -0.12 10.18 -10.16
CA SER A 175 0.42 8.84 -10.48
C SER A 175 1.94 8.85 -10.58
N ARG A 176 2.55 9.85 -11.24
CA ARG A 176 4.01 9.96 -11.30
C ARG A 176 4.63 10.19 -9.92
N PHE A 177 4.00 11.02 -9.10
CA PHE A 177 4.45 11.30 -7.74
C PHE A 177 4.42 10.04 -6.85
N VAL A 178 3.30 9.32 -6.82
CA VAL A 178 3.14 8.09 -6.03
C VAL A 178 4.14 7.01 -6.46
N ASN A 179 4.36 6.84 -7.77
CA ASN A 179 5.32 5.86 -8.28
C ASN A 179 6.78 6.26 -8.03
N ALA A 180 7.09 7.55 -7.98
CA ALA A 180 8.45 8.03 -7.71
C ALA A 180 8.82 7.99 -6.21
N HIS A 181 7.84 7.89 -5.32
CA HIS A 181 8.03 7.94 -3.87
C HIS A 181 7.45 6.70 -3.19
N PRO A 182 8.26 5.65 -2.95
CA PRO A 182 7.79 4.40 -2.32
C PRO A 182 7.13 4.59 -0.96
N THR A 183 7.59 5.55 -0.17
CA THR A 183 7.00 5.91 1.12
C THR A 183 5.58 6.46 0.98
N VAL A 184 5.30 7.22 -0.10
CA VAL A 184 3.94 7.69 -0.43
C VAL A 184 3.03 6.53 -0.86
N LYS A 185 3.56 5.58 -1.65
CA LYS A 185 2.83 4.34 -1.99
C LYS A 185 2.46 3.55 -0.73
N MET A 186 3.39 3.37 0.20
CA MET A 186 3.15 2.68 1.47
C MET A 186 2.14 3.43 2.36
N LEU A 187 2.23 4.76 2.41
CA LEU A 187 1.28 5.60 3.14
C LEU A 187 -0.14 5.44 2.58
N ALA A 188 -0.29 5.41 1.25
CA ALA A 188 -1.59 5.22 0.62
C ALA A 188 -2.18 3.82 0.86
N LEU A 189 -1.37 2.76 0.81
CA LEU A 189 -1.81 1.42 1.19
C LEU A 189 -2.20 1.35 2.67
N SER A 190 -1.52 2.12 3.53
CA SER A 190 -1.86 2.23 4.95
C SER A 190 -3.19 2.97 5.17
N PHE A 191 -3.49 3.99 4.35
CA PHE A 191 -4.81 4.62 4.35
C PHE A 191 -5.89 3.66 3.87
N LEU A 192 -5.62 2.88 2.82
CA LEU A 192 -6.53 1.84 2.35
C LEU A 192 -6.89 0.85 3.47
N LEU A 193 -5.88 0.45 4.25
CA LEU A 193 -6.05 -0.40 5.43
C LEU A 193 -6.90 0.31 6.52
N LEU A 194 -6.59 1.56 6.85
CA LEU A 194 -7.33 2.36 7.83
C LEU A 194 -8.80 2.53 7.44
N ILE A 195 -9.08 2.85 6.19
CA ILE A 195 -10.46 2.95 5.68
C ILE A 195 -11.11 1.56 5.73
N GLY A 196 -10.42 0.49 5.34
CA GLY A 196 -10.93 -0.88 5.45
C GLY A 196 -11.38 -1.22 6.88
N PHE A 197 -10.56 -0.90 7.88
CA PHE A 197 -10.92 -1.04 9.29
C PHE A 197 -12.12 -0.18 9.68
N THR A 198 -12.17 1.07 9.20
CA THR A 198 -13.30 1.97 9.44
C THR A 198 -14.59 1.39 8.88
N LEU A 199 -14.60 0.87 7.64
CA LEU A 199 -15.79 0.29 7.03
C LEU A 199 -16.28 -0.95 7.79
N VAL A 200 -15.35 -1.77 8.29
CA VAL A 200 -15.72 -2.90 9.16
C VAL A 200 -16.35 -2.39 10.45
N ALA A 201 -15.77 -1.38 11.08
CA ALA A 201 -16.33 -0.78 12.30
C ALA A 201 -17.73 -0.20 12.06
N GLU A 202 -17.91 0.60 11.00
CA GLU A 202 -19.21 1.17 10.64
C GLU A 202 -20.23 0.10 10.26
N GLY A 203 -19.81 -0.95 9.56
CA GLY A 203 -20.65 -2.11 9.24
C GLY A 203 -21.13 -2.87 10.49
N LEU A 204 -20.37 -2.81 11.58
CA LEU A 204 -20.74 -3.31 12.92
C LEU A 204 -21.41 -2.23 13.81
N HIS A 205 -21.81 -1.10 13.23
CA HIS A 205 -22.44 0.06 13.89
C HIS A 205 -21.55 0.84 14.85
N PHE A 206 -20.25 0.56 14.86
CA PHE A 206 -19.26 1.40 15.55
C PHE A 206 -18.92 2.60 14.68
N HIS A 207 -19.55 3.73 15.00
CA HIS A 207 -19.36 4.97 14.26
C HIS A 207 -18.00 5.59 14.57
N VAL A 208 -17.16 5.72 13.55
CA VAL A 208 -15.89 6.44 13.64
C VAL A 208 -16.10 7.86 13.10
N PRO A 209 -15.87 8.92 13.89
CA PRO A 209 -15.99 10.28 13.38
C PRO A 209 -14.99 10.55 12.25
N ARG A 210 -15.51 10.96 11.09
CA ARG A 210 -14.76 11.08 9.83
C ARG A 210 -13.64 12.11 9.94
N GLY A 211 -13.84 13.14 10.77
CA GLY A 211 -12.82 14.14 11.10
C GLY A 211 -11.53 13.52 11.66
N TYR A 212 -11.60 12.44 12.45
CA TYR A 212 -10.39 11.77 12.95
C TYR A 212 -9.63 11.06 11.84
N ILE A 213 -10.34 10.45 10.90
CA ILE A 213 -9.74 9.77 9.74
C ILE A 213 -9.08 10.80 8.85
N TYR A 214 -9.78 11.87 8.48
CA TYR A 214 -9.24 12.93 7.65
C TYR A 214 -8.06 13.64 8.31
N PHE A 215 -8.13 13.85 9.63
CA PHE A 215 -6.99 14.41 10.39
C PHE A 215 -5.79 13.45 10.37
N ALA A 216 -5.99 12.16 10.60
CA ALA A 216 -4.91 11.16 10.56
C ALA A 216 -4.27 11.09 9.16
N MET A 217 -5.08 11.12 8.11
CA MET A 217 -4.59 11.11 6.72
C MET A 217 -3.84 12.39 6.38
N GLY A 218 -4.41 13.56 6.70
CA GLY A 218 -3.78 14.85 6.48
C GLY A 218 -2.48 15.02 7.26
N PHE A 219 -2.45 14.62 8.53
CA PHE A 219 -1.25 14.64 9.36
C PHE A 219 -0.15 13.71 8.82
N SER A 220 -0.51 12.49 8.43
CA SER A 220 0.44 11.53 7.87
C SER A 220 1.03 12.03 6.55
N LEU A 221 0.21 12.60 5.66
CA LEU A 221 0.67 13.25 4.43
C LEU A 221 1.60 14.42 4.73
N PHE A 222 1.26 15.27 5.70
CA PHE A 222 2.09 16.39 6.11
C PHE A 222 3.47 15.92 6.61
N VAL A 223 3.50 14.92 7.49
CA VAL A 223 4.75 14.32 7.99
C VAL A 223 5.56 13.72 6.83
N GLU A 224 4.92 13.04 5.89
CA GLU A 224 5.59 12.47 4.73
C GLU A 224 6.16 13.55 3.79
N LEU A 225 5.45 14.65 3.59
CA LEU A 225 5.98 15.81 2.86
C LEU A 225 7.24 16.37 3.54
N LEU A 226 7.22 16.54 4.87
CA LEU A 226 8.40 16.98 5.62
C LEU A 226 9.57 15.99 5.48
N ASN A 227 9.30 14.69 5.52
CA ASN A 227 10.29 13.64 5.33
C ASN A 227 10.92 13.68 3.93
N ILE A 228 10.11 13.85 2.88
CA ILE A 228 10.59 14.03 1.50
C ILE A 228 11.47 15.28 1.39
N PHE A 229 11.05 16.41 1.95
CA PHE A 229 11.85 17.65 1.95
C PHE A 229 13.18 17.50 2.69
N ALA A 230 13.17 16.86 3.86
CA ALA A 230 14.37 16.59 4.65
C ALA A 230 15.37 15.70 3.90
N ARG A 231 14.90 14.63 3.25
CA ARG A 231 15.73 13.72 2.44
C ARG A 231 16.34 14.45 1.24
N ARG A 232 15.60 15.34 0.57
CA ARG A 232 16.10 16.14 -0.56
C ARG A 232 17.22 17.07 -0.14
N ARG A 233 17.13 17.72 1.04
CA ARG A 233 18.18 18.58 1.58
C ARG A 233 19.45 17.82 1.96
N ARG A 234 19.33 16.61 2.52
CA ARG A 234 20.50 15.76 2.88
C ARG A 234 21.29 15.28 1.66
N LYS A 235 20.62 14.94 0.56
CA LYS A 235 21.29 14.56 -0.70
C LYS A 235 22.05 15.71 -1.39
N ALA A 236 21.78 16.96 -1.01
CA ALA A 236 22.38 18.15 -1.62
C ALA A 236 23.69 18.62 -0.94
N GLN A 237 24.14 17.99 0.15
CA GLN A 237 25.45 18.31 0.74
C GLN A 237 26.53 17.41 0.12
N PRO A 238 27.51 17.96 -0.63
CA PRO A 238 28.61 17.16 -1.16
C PRO A 238 29.51 16.69 0.00
N VAL A 239 29.88 15.41 -0.03
CA VAL A 239 30.86 14.84 0.90
C VAL A 239 32.19 15.56 0.68
N LYS A 240 32.69 16.27 1.70
CA LYS A 240 34.02 16.89 1.67
C LYS A 240 35.07 15.78 1.68
N LEU A 241 35.66 15.51 0.52
CA LEU A 241 36.85 14.69 0.42
C LEU A 241 38.05 15.53 0.88
N ASN A 242 38.57 15.22 2.08
CA ASN A 242 39.86 15.74 2.53
C ASN A 242 40.95 15.09 1.65
N SER A 243 41.41 15.80 0.62
CA SER A 243 42.56 15.35 -0.17
C SER A 243 43.82 15.47 0.68
N ARG A 244 44.32 14.32 1.16
CA ARG A 244 45.61 14.21 1.89
C ARG A 244 46.86 14.47 1.03
N TYR A 245 46.70 14.90 -0.23
CA TYR A 245 47.80 15.07 -1.18
C TYR A 245 48.25 16.53 -1.39
N ALA A 246 47.78 17.48 -0.58
CA ALA A 246 48.16 18.89 -0.73
C ALA A 246 49.45 19.31 0.00
N ASP A 247 50.06 18.45 0.84
CA ASP A 247 51.26 18.79 1.61
C ASP A 247 52.37 17.73 1.47
N SER A 248 53.04 17.65 0.31
CA SER A 248 54.38 17.04 0.21
C SER A 248 55.19 17.45 -1.03
N SER A 249 54.96 18.63 -1.60
CA SER A 249 55.84 19.14 -2.68
C SER A 249 56.29 20.58 -2.42
N SER A 250 57.09 20.76 -1.38
CA SER A 250 57.99 21.91 -1.24
C SER A 250 59.10 21.58 -0.25
N GLY A 251 60.23 21.12 -0.78
CA GLY A 251 61.45 20.78 -0.03
C GLY A 251 62.58 20.43 -0.99
N ASP A 252 63.11 21.49 -1.61
CA ASP A 252 64.33 21.56 -2.42
C ASP A 252 65.55 20.90 -1.73
N GLY A 253 66.41 20.24 -2.50
CA GLY A 253 67.57 19.52 -2.00
C GLY A 253 68.34 18.77 -3.10
N SER A 254 69.30 19.45 -3.69
CA SER A 254 70.11 19.08 -4.85
C SER A 254 70.89 17.75 -4.71
N ALA A 255 71.11 17.08 -5.85
CA ALA A 255 71.91 15.87 -6.01
C ALA A 255 73.40 16.08 -5.64
N PRO A 256 74.13 14.97 -5.39
CA PRO A 256 75.16 14.65 -6.39
C PRO A 256 75.23 13.18 -6.78
N VAL A 257 75.63 12.99 -8.03
CA VAL A 257 75.99 11.74 -8.70
C VAL A 257 77.41 11.34 -8.25
N ALA A 258 77.61 10.09 -7.84
CA ALA A 258 78.95 9.50 -7.67
C ALA A 258 78.98 8.06 -8.22
N ALA A 259 79.92 7.83 -9.12
CA ALA A 259 80.25 6.56 -9.76
C ALA A 259 81.25 5.74 -8.92
N GLY A 260 81.23 4.40 -9.05
CA GLY A 260 82.37 3.57 -8.64
C GLY A 260 82.12 2.06 -8.46
N HIS A 261 82.55 1.28 -9.47
CA HIS A 261 83.24 -0.03 -9.42
C HIS A 261 82.53 -1.38 -9.05
N SER A 262 82.50 -2.25 -10.09
CA SER A 262 82.78 -3.72 -10.22
C SER A 262 83.04 -4.58 -8.95
N THR A 263 82.69 -5.88 -8.85
CA THR A 263 82.98 -7.03 -9.75
C THR A 263 82.37 -8.35 -9.19
N GLY A 264 82.08 -9.35 -10.06
CA GLY A 264 82.09 -10.80 -9.75
C GLY A 264 80.74 -11.56 -9.88
N THR A 265 80.37 -12.12 -11.06
CA THR A 265 80.55 -13.51 -11.58
C THR A 265 79.75 -14.64 -10.90
N GLY A 266 78.89 -15.30 -11.68
CA GLY A 266 78.32 -16.63 -11.40
C GLY A 266 77.07 -16.94 -12.24
N THR A 267 77.24 -17.72 -13.31
CA THR A 267 76.21 -18.22 -14.25
C THR A 267 75.61 -19.56 -13.79
N ASP A 268 74.30 -19.78 -13.98
CA ASP A 268 73.72 -20.91 -14.75
C ASP A 268 72.20 -21.08 -14.52
N THR A 269 71.52 -21.44 -15.61
CA THR A 269 70.08 -21.70 -15.84
C THR A 269 70.01 -23.00 -16.68
N PRO A 270 68.90 -23.73 -16.96
CA PRO A 270 67.54 -23.92 -16.35
C PRO A 270 67.18 -25.42 -16.09
N ALA A 271 66.00 -25.71 -15.48
CA ALA A 271 65.08 -26.79 -15.92
C ALA A 271 63.78 -26.90 -15.08
N GLU A 272 62.63 -26.87 -15.76
CA GLU A 272 61.34 -27.51 -15.44
C GLU A 272 61.13 -28.66 -16.48
N PRO A 273 60.17 -29.63 -16.44
CA PRO A 273 58.73 -29.45 -16.07
C PRO A 273 57.95 -30.72 -15.52
N VAL A 274 56.59 -30.60 -15.41
CA VAL A 274 55.49 -31.63 -15.52
C VAL A 274 55.08 -32.37 -14.21
N ALA A 275 53.80 -32.63 -13.80
CA ALA A 275 52.41 -32.43 -14.25
C ALA A 275 51.37 -32.60 -13.10
N THR A 276 50.15 -32.09 -13.34
CA THR A 276 48.83 -32.27 -12.64
C THR A 276 48.10 -33.58 -13.08
N PRO A 277 46.77 -33.88 -12.83
CA PRO A 277 45.68 -33.22 -12.05
C PRO A 277 44.70 -34.17 -11.25
N ALA A 278 43.61 -33.58 -10.72
CA ALA A 278 42.24 -34.11 -10.50
C ALA A 278 41.95 -34.90 -9.18
N THR A 279 40.80 -34.88 -8.50
CA THR A 279 39.45 -34.24 -8.58
C THR A 279 38.68 -34.56 -7.27
N ASP A 280 37.73 -33.73 -6.85
CA ASP A 280 36.70 -33.98 -5.82
C ASP A 280 35.71 -35.10 -6.25
N PRO A 281 35.00 -35.84 -5.36
CA PRO A 281 33.70 -35.33 -4.85
C PRO A 281 33.18 -35.87 -3.47
N THR A 282 32.21 -35.16 -2.85
CA THR A 282 31.18 -35.67 -1.88
C THR A 282 30.40 -36.90 -2.43
N PRO A 283 29.56 -37.73 -1.69
CA PRO A 283 28.89 -37.56 -0.38
C PRO A 283 28.65 -38.83 0.53
N SER A 284 27.96 -38.63 1.66
CA SER A 284 26.96 -39.53 2.33
C SER A 284 27.34 -40.66 3.33
N ALA A 285 26.61 -40.61 4.47
CA ALA A 285 25.87 -41.69 5.17
C ALA A 285 26.56 -42.86 5.91
N GLY A 286 26.30 -42.92 7.24
CA GLY A 286 26.10 -44.11 8.09
C GLY A 286 27.37 -44.88 8.54
N PRO A 287 27.33 -45.69 9.63
CA PRO A 287 26.18 -46.48 10.11
C PRO A 287 25.97 -46.58 11.65
N SER A 288 24.82 -47.16 12.04
CA SER A 288 24.56 -48.19 13.10
C SER A 288 25.17 -48.04 14.51
N ALA A 289 24.64 -48.54 15.63
CA ALA A 289 23.42 -49.23 16.06
C ALA A 289 23.66 -49.60 17.55
N GLY A 290 22.58 -49.95 18.27
CA GLY A 290 22.61 -50.58 19.60
C GLY A 290 22.17 -49.59 20.69
N GLY A 291 20.93 -49.63 21.18
CA GLY A 291 20.30 -50.71 21.98
C GLY A 291 20.19 -50.15 23.41
N SER A 292 19.15 -50.31 24.23
CA SER A 292 18.02 -51.24 24.33
C SER A 292 17.06 -50.63 25.39
N SER A 293 15.74 -50.68 25.20
CA SER A 293 14.80 -51.55 25.94
C SER A 293 14.28 -51.06 27.30
N GLY A 294 12.95 -51.16 27.45
CA GLY A 294 12.21 -51.33 28.71
C GLY A 294 11.55 -50.04 29.20
N SER A 295 10.23 -49.84 29.30
CA SER A 295 9.03 -50.66 29.56
C SER A 295 8.31 -50.02 30.77
N ASP A 296 6.98 -50.17 30.77
CA ASP A 296 6.05 -49.95 31.89
C ASP A 296 5.65 -48.48 32.16
N GLY A 297 4.38 -48.11 32.33
CA GLY A 297 3.14 -48.88 32.51
C GLY A 297 2.23 -48.12 33.49
N GLY A 298 0.91 -48.11 33.24
CA GLY A 298 -0.15 -47.72 34.20
C GLY A 298 -0.56 -46.23 34.15
N SER A 299 -1.76 -45.80 33.74
CA SER A 299 -3.15 -46.20 34.03
C SER A 299 -3.72 -45.68 35.37
N SER A 300 -4.98 -45.22 35.28
CA SER A 300 -5.94 -44.80 36.31
C SER A 300 -5.64 -43.48 37.02
N GLY A 301 -6.58 -42.54 37.20
CA GLY A 301 -8.04 -42.62 37.30
C GLY A 301 -8.42 -42.10 38.69
N GLY A 302 -9.32 -41.12 38.79
CA GLY A 302 -9.73 -40.60 40.10
C GLY A 302 -10.59 -39.34 40.05
N SER A 303 -11.90 -39.58 40.15
CA SER A 303 -13.01 -38.66 40.34
C SER A 303 -13.12 -38.07 41.75
N ASP A 304 -13.84 -36.95 41.87
CA ASP A 304 -14.86 -36.59 42.89
C ASP A 304 -14.88 -35.06 43.05
N GLY A 305 -15.99 -34.34 42.84
CA GLY A 305 -17.19 -34.25 43.70
C GLY A 305 -17.15 -32.88 44.41
N GLY A 306 -18.18 -32.06 44.63
CA GLY A 306 -19.63 -32.08 44.47
C GLY A 306 -20.22 -30.89 45.28
N GLY A 307 -21.48 -30.49 44.99
CA GLY A 307 -22.34 -29.61 45.83
C GLY A 307 -22.21 -28.09 45.56
N GLY A 308 -23.26 -27.27 45.56
CA GLY A 308 -24.69 -27.40 45.88
C GLY A 308 -25.27 -26.04 46.33
N GLY A 309 -26.55 -25.78 46.07
CA GLY A 309 -27.37 -24.65 46.58
C GLY A 309 -27.61 -23.52 45.55
N GLY A 310 -28.81 -23.04 45.22
CA GLY A 310 -30.12 -23.09 45.85
C GLY A 310 -30.43 -21.76 46.57
N GLY A 311 -31.42 -20.98 46.10
CA GLY A 311 -31.98 -19.85 46.87
C GLY A 311 -32.54 -18.68 46.03
N ASP A 312 -33.87 -18.63 45.95
CA ASP A 312 -34.84 -17.51 45.77
C ASP A 312 -34.87 -16.64 44.50
#